data_AF-A0A445CDB9-F1
#
_entry.id   AF-A0A445CDB9-F1
#
_cell.length_a   1.000
_cell.length_b   1.000
_cell.length_c   1.000
_cell.angle_alpha   90.00
_cell.angle_beta   90.00
_cell.angle_gamma   90.00
#
_symmetry.space_group_name_H-M   'P 1'
#
loop_
_entity.id
_entity.type
_entity.pdbx_description
1 polymer ?
#
loop_
_entity_poly.entity_id
_entity_poly.type
_entity_poly.pdbx_seq_one_letter_code
_entity_poly.pdbx_strand_id
1 'polypeptide(L)'
;MMQRKGIESLSLISFVEENQRNPTRLSSIGNWLQCQEIINRANGTVCGKWRRAPLFEVQADDWECFCGIHWDPYHADCAVPQELETDQVLKQLKYIEMLRPQLTAKPRKSDCNSSGD
;
A
#
# COMPACT_ATOMS: atom_id res chain seq x y z
N MET A 1 -16.72 3.21 28.56
CA MET A 1 -17.36 2.43 27.49
C MET A 1 -16.84 2.95 26.15
N MET A 2 -16.05 2.16 25.44
CA MET A 2 -15.97 2.19 23.98
C MET A 2 -15.35 0.87 23.56
N GLN A 3 -16.15 0.11 22.82
CA GLN A 3 -16.02 -1.31 22.57
C GLN A 3 -14.85 -1.60 21.62
N ARG A 4 -14.03 -2.58 22.00
CA ARG A 4 -13.20 -3.32 21.06
C ARG A 4 -14.12 -3.96 20.02
N LYS A 5 -13.92 -3.66 18.74
CA LYS A 5 -14.40 -4.50 17.65
C LYS A 5 -13.18 -5.22 17.05
N GLY A 6 -12.99 -6.48 17.45
CA GLY A 6 -12.58 -7.50 16.47
C GLY A 6 -13.65 -7.52 15.37
N ILE A 7 -13.36 -7.79 14.10
CA ILE A 7 -12.80 -9.02 13.55
C ILE A 7 -12.20 -8.69 12.14
N GLU A 8 -11.15 -7.86 12.04
CA GLU A 8 -10.47 -7.57 10.75
C GLU A 8 -9.09 -8.25 10.61
N SER A 9 -8.80 -9.21 11.48
CA SER A 9 -7.42 -9.62 11.73
C SER A 9 -6.99 -10.85 10.94
N LEU A 10 -7.87 -11.81 10.62
CA LEU A 10 -7.40 -13.11 10.10
C LEU A 10 -7.05 -13.09 8.60
N SER A 11 -7.74 -12.31 7.76
CA SER A 11 -7.40 -12.20 6.33
C SER A 11 -6.19 -11.31 6.09
N LEU A 12 -6.01 -10.27 6.91
CA LEU A 12 -4.84 -9.41 6.88
C LEU A 12 -3.60 -10.19 7.35
N ILE A 13 -3.74 -10.99 8.41
CA ILE A 13 -2.67 -11.87 8.90
C ILE A 13 -2.33 -12.93 7.86
N SER A 14 -3.30 -13.59 7.21
CA SER A 14 -2.99 -14.60 6.19
C SER A 14 -2.28 -14.00 4.97
N PHE A 15 -2.66 -12.79 4.56
CA PHE A 15 -2.00 -12.08 3.45
C PHE A 15 -0.58 -11.66 3.82
N VAL A 16 -0.37 -11.18 5.05
CA VAL A 16 0.96 -10.83 5.59
C VAL A 16 1.83 -12.07 5.82
N GLU A 17 1.27 -13.19 6.24
CA GLU A 17 1.99 -14.46 6.42
C GLU A 17 2.34 -15.12 5.08
N GLU A 18 1.49 -14.98 4.06
CA GLU A 18 1.80 -15.43 2.69
C GLU A 18 2.89 -14.57 2.05
N ASN A 19 2.95 -13.26 2.39
CA ASN A 19 4.06 -12.36 2.03
C ASN A 19 5.41 -12.82 2.63
N GLN A 20 5.42 -13.43 3.81
CA GLN A 20 6.65 -13.98 4.42
C GLN A 20 7.13 -15.27 3.75
N ARG A 21 6.21 -16.06 3.19
CA ARG A 21 6.52 -17.36 2.57
C ARG A 21 6.95 -17.25 1.10
N ASN A 22 6.54 -16.19 0.39
CA ASN A 22 6.95 -15.92 -0.99
C ASN A 22 7.13 -14.41 -1.24
N PRO A 23 8.22 -13.81 -0.74
CA PRO A 23 8.46 -12.36 -0.85
C PRO A 23 8.50 -11.86 -2.30
N THR A 24 8.74 -12.71 -3.29
CA THR A 24 8.95 -12.33 -4.70
C THR A 24 7.68 -12.03 -5.51
N ARG A 25 6.48 -12.46 -5.08
CA ARG A 25 5.26 -12.35 -5.91
C ARG A 25 4.35 -11.15 -5.59
N LEU A 26 4.39 -10.63 -4.37
CA LEU A 26 3.57 -9.47 -3.95
C LEU A 26 4.39 -8.25 -3.46
N SER A 27 5.69 -8.39 -3.18
CA SER A 27 6.59 -7.21 -3.01
C SER A 27 6.63 -6.32 -4.25
N SER A 28 6.25 -6.86 -5.40
CA SER A 28 6.10 -6.14 -6.67
C SER A 28 4.79 -5.33 -6.78
N ILE A 29 3.80 -5.53 -5.89
CA ILE A 29 2.50 -4.86 -5.90
C ILE A 29 2.31 -4.15 -4.54
N GLY A 30 3.11 -3.10 -4.33
CA GLY A 30 2.91 -2.12 -3.25
C GLY A 30 2.19 -0.88 -3.77
N ASN A 31 1.43 -0.19 -2.92
CA ASN A 31 0.88 1.11 -3.28
C ASN A 31 2.00 2.15 -3.45
N TRP A 32 1.67 3.31 -4.00
CA TRP A 32 2.57 4.46 -4.07
C TRP A 32 1.91 5.70 -3.47
N LEU A 33 2.69 6.49 -2.74
CA LEU A 33 2.27 7.77 -2.17
C LEU A 33 3.18 8.88 -2.69
N GLN A 34 2.59 10.03 -2.99
CA GLN A 34 3.31 11.20 -3.46
C GLN A 34 3.58 12.16 -2.32
N CYS A 35 4.85 12.55 -2.15
CA CYS A 35 5.28 13.51 -1.15
C CYS A 35 4.77 14.93 -1.47
N GLN A 36 4.08 15.54 -0.50
CA GLN A 36 3.54 16.90 -0.57
C GLN A 36 4.40 17.94 0.19
N GLU A 37 5.55 17.54 0.73
CA GLU A 37 6.43 18.46 1.47
C GLU A 37 6.98 19.59 0.60
N ILE A 38 6.92 20.83 1.11
CA ILE A 38 7.49 22.02 0.47
C ILE A 38 8.99 22.11 0.82
N ILE A 39 9.85 21.70 -0.10
CA ILE A 39 11.31 21.71 0.07
C ILE A 39 11.94 23.09 -0.15
N ASN A 40 11.27 23.99 -0.87
CA ASN A 40 11.70 25.38 -1.02
C ASN A 40 10.54 26.33 -0.76
N ARG A 41 10.55 26.97 0.41
CA ARG A 41 9.50 27.92 0.82
C ARG A 41 9.49 29.23 0.03
N ALA A 42 10.63 29.67 -0.51
CA ALA A 42 10.69 30.90 -1.30
C ALA A 42 9.96 30.76 -2.64
N ASN A 43 9.99 29.55 -3.20
CA ASN A 43 9.45 29.27 -4.54
C ASN A 43 8.22 28.34 -4.51
N GLY A 44 7.82 27.87 -3.33
CA GLY A 44 6.73 26.91 -3.16
C GLY A 44 7.02 25.54 -3.80
N THR A 45 8.30 25.16 -3.99
CA THR A 45 8.64 23.91 -4.65
C THR A 45 8.30 22.72 -3.76
N VAL A 46 7.46 21.83 -4.28
CA VAL A 46 7.06 20.57 -3.62
C VAL A 46 8.04 19.46 -4.00
N CYS A 47 8.29 18.52 -3.08
CA CYS A 47 9.13 17.35 -3.32
C CYS A 47 8.60 16.50 -4.49
N GLY A 48 7.30 16.15 -4.46
CA GLY A 48 6.58 15.50 -5.55
C GLY A 48 7.01 14.07 -5.87
N LYS A 49 7.97 13.50 -5.12
CA LYS A 49 8.48 12.15 -5.32
C LYS A 49 7.46 11.09 -4.91
N TRP A 50 7.43 10.01 -5.66
CA TRP A 50 6.69 8.81 -5.34
C TRP A 50 7.50 7.86 -4.47
N ARG A 51 6.89 7.35 -3.41
CA ARG A 51 7.47 6.37 -2.49
C ARG A 51 6.58 5.14 -2.39
N ARG A 52 7.19 3.97 -2.23
CA ARG A 52 6.45 2.73 -1.98
C ARG A 52 5.72 2.81 -0.65
N ALA A 53 4.52 2.25 -0.62
CA ALA A 53 3.69 2.17 0.56
C ALA A 53 2.98 0.82 0.64
N PRO A 54 2.62 0.37 1.84
CA PRO A 54 1.71 -0.75 2.01
C PRO A 54 0.42 -0.56 1.20
N LEU A 55 -0.16 -1.67 0.72
CA LEU A 55 -1.25 -1.68 -0.27
C LEU A 55 -2.49 -0.87 0.13
N PHE A 56 -2.77 -0.82 1.43
CA PHE A 56 -3.95 -0.16 2.00
C PHE A 56 -3.69 1.26 2.49
N GLU A 57 -2.44 1.74 2.42
CA GLU A 57 -2.18 3.15 2.68
C GLU A 57 -2.90 4.01 1.64
N VAL A 58 -3.38 5.17 2.07
CA VAL A 58 -4.13 6.11 1.24
C VAL A 58 -3.34 7.40 1.12
N GLN A 59 -3.41 8.06 -0.05
CA GLN A 59 -2.83 9.39 -0.23
C GLN A 59 -3.50 10.37 0.74
N ALA A 60 -2.70 10.92 1.66
CA ALA A 60 -3.07 12.05 2.50
C ALA A 60 -2.54 13.37 1.88
N ASP A 61 -3.21 14.47 2.18
CA ASP A 61 -2.88 15.80 1.66
C ASP A 61 -1.55 16.33 2.21
N ASP A 62 -1.12 15.84 3.38
CA ASP A 62 0.09 16.22 4.11
C ASP A 62 1.14 15.11 4.15
N TRP A 63 0.99 14.06 3.32
CA TRP A 63 1.93 12.94 3.32
C TRP A 63 3.34 13.37 2.86
N GLU A 64 4.35 13.06 3.66
CA GLU A 64 5.76 13.39 3.39
C GLU A 64 6.67 12.15 3.36
N CYS A 65 7.85 12.25 2.75
CA CYS A 65 8.77 11.12 2.62
C CYS A 65 9.11 10.49 3.98
N PHE A 66 9.25 11.30 5.03
CA PHE A 66 9.57 10.84 6.37
C PHE A 66 8.50 9.93 6.97
N CYS A 67 7.22 10.06 6.58
CA CYS A 67 6.16 9.15 7.01
C CYS A 67 6.46 7.68 6.63
N GLY A 68 7.22 7.46 5.55
CA GLY A 68 7.64 6.14 5.07
C GLY A 68 8.67 5.43 5.95
N ILE A 69 9.25 6.09 6.97
CA ILE A 69 10.30 5.53 7.83
C ILE A 69 9.95 4.17 8.45
N HIS A 70 8.65 3.89 8.65
CA HIS A 70 8.17 2.66 9.26
C HIS A 70 8.27 1.42 8.36
N TRP A 71 8.30 1.60 7.04
CA TRP A 71 8.29 0.50 6.08
C TRP A 71 9.37 0.58 5.00
N ASP A 72 9.95 1.76 4.77
CA ASP A 72 11.08 1.95 3.85
C ASP A 72 12.04 3.06 4.32
N PRO A 73 12.91 2.76 5.30
CA PRO A 73 13.86 3.74 5.84
C PRO A 73 14.86 4.29 4.82
N TYR A 74 15.15 3.54 3.75
CA TYR A 74 16.16 3.94 2.76
C TYR A 74 15.67 5.05 1.83
N HIS A 75 14.35 5.19 1.69
CA HIS A 75 13.72 6.22 0.86
C HIS A 75 12.90 7.23 1.67
N ALA A 76 13.01 7.22 3.00
CA ALA A 76 12.25 8.07 3.93
C ALA A 76 12.78 9.51 4.04
N ASP A 77 13.43 10.04 3.02
CA ASP A 77 13.99 11.39 3.00
C ASP A 77 13.81 12.03 1.61
N CYS A 78 13.54 13.33 1.57
CA CYS A 78 13.29 14.08 0.34
C CYS A 78 14.54 14.25 -0.56
N ALA A 79 15.75 14.12 -0.02
CA ALA A 79 17.01 14.14 -0.76
C ALA A 79 17.26 12.82 -1.52
N VAL A 80 16.62 11.72 -1.11
CA VAL A 80 16.81 10.41 -1.75
C VAL A 80 16.14 10.40 -3.13
N PRO A 81 16.80 9.88 -4.19
CA PRO A 81 16.19 9.75 -5.52
C PRO A 81 14.91 8.90 -5.52
N GLN A 82 14.04 9.13 -6.51
CA GLN A 82 12.87 8.30 -6.75
C GLN A 82 13.30 6.95 -7.33
N GLU A 83 12.69 5.86 -6.87
CA GLU A 83 13.07 4.50 -7.29
C GLU A 83 12.71 4.18 -8.74
N LEU A 84 11.54 4.64 -9.19
CA LEU A 84 11.00 4.37 -10.53
C LEU A 84 10.54 5.65 -11.19
N GLU A 85 10.61 5.75 -12.50
CA GLU A 85 10.03 6.88 -13.22
C GLU A 85 8.52 7.00 -12.97
N THR A 86 8.03 8.25 -12.95
CA THR A 86 6.62 8.55 -12.64
C THR A 86 5.64 7.77 -13.52
N ASP A 87 5.93 7.59 -14.81
CA ASP A 87 5.07 6.83 -15.71
C ASP A 87 4.92 5.36 -15.30
N GLN A 88 5.99 4.77 -14.76
CA GLN A 88 5.96 3.39 -14.27
C GLN A 88 5.15 3.29 -12.97
N VAL A 89 5.29 4.28 -12.08
CA VAL A 89 4.50 4.39 -10.86
C VAL A 89 3.01 4.49 -11.18
N LEU A 90 2.63 5.39 -12.08
CA LEU A 90 1.23 5.57 -12.48
C LEU A 90 0.64 4.30 -13.10
N LYS A 91 1.43 3.55 -13.88
CA LYS A 91 1.02 2.26 -14.43
C LYS A 91 0.73 1.23 -13.32
N GLN A 92 1.55 1.20 -12.26
CA GLN A 92 1.34 0.32 -11.11
C GLN A 92 0.12 0.74 -10.30
N LEU A 93 -0.07 2.03 -10.03
CA LEU A 93 -1.24 2.57 -9.33
C LEU A 93 -2.54 2.19 -10.04
N LYS A 94 -2.61 2.35 -11.37
CA LYS A 94 -3.77 1.95 -12.17
C LYS A 94 -4.06 0.46 -12.06
N TYR A 95 -3.01 -0.37 -12.06
CA TYR A 95 -3.16 -1.81 -11.88
C TYR A 95 -3.71 -2.16 -10.48
N ILE A 96 -3.21 -1.51 -9.44
CA ILE A 96 -3.68 -1.69 -8.06
C ILE A 96 -5.14 -1.26 -7.92
N GLU A 97 -5.53 -0.14 -8.50
CA GLU A 97 -6.91 0.33 -8.51
C GLU A 97 -7.86 -0.69 -9.16
N MET A 98 -7.45 -1.32 -10.26
CA MET A 98 -8.21 -2.41 -10.88
C MET A 98 -8.34 -3.65 -9.98
N LEU A 99 -7.35 -3.93 -9.12
CA LEU A 99 -7.36 -5.08 -8.22
C LEU A 99 -8.16 -4.84 -6.94
N ARG A 100 -8.25 -3.59 -6.46
CA ARG A 100 -8.93 -3.24 -5.19
C ARG A 100 -10.34 -3.85 -5.04
N PRO A 101 -11.24 -3.80 -6.05
CA PRO A 101 -12.56 -4.41 -5.94
C PRO A 101 -12.51 -5.91 -5.63
N GLN A 102 -11.56 -6.63 -6.21
CA GLN A 102 -11.39 -8.07 -6.03
C GLN A 102 -10.83 -8.42 -4.66
N LEU A 103 -9.98 -7.54 -4.09
CA LEU A 103 -9.42 -7.71 -2.75
C LEU A 103 -10.44 -7.38 -1.65
N THR A 104 -11.36 -6.46 -1.92
CA THR A 104 -12.48 -6.13 -1.01
C THR A 104 -13.66 -7.10 -1.13
N ALA A 105 -13.74 -7.86 -2.23
CA ALA A 105 -14.77 -8.86 -2.42
C ALA A 105 -14.51 -10.05 -1.49
N LYS A 106 -15.35 -10.18 -0.46
CA LYS A 106 -15.35 -11.31 0.47
C LYS A 106 -15.35 -12.62 -0.32
N PRO A 107 -14.49 -13.61 -0.01
CA PRO A 107 -14.59 -14.92 -0.62
C PRO A 107 -16.01 -15.45 -0.36
N ARG A 108 -16.77 -15.72 -1.42
CA ARG A 108 -18.01 -16.46 -1.29
C ARG A 108 -17.61 -17.82 -0.75
N LYS A 109 -18.09 -18.18 0.44
CA LYS A 109 -18.07 -19.57 0.91
C LYS A 109 -18.63 -20.40 -0.24
N SER A 110 -17.78 -21.18 -0.88
CA SER A 110 -18.24 -22.27 -1.73
C SER A 110 -18.77 -23.32 -0.77
N ASP A 111 -20.08 -23.35 -0.58
CA ASP A 111 -20.75 -24.44 0.13
C ASP A 111 -20.57 -25.70 -0.72
N CYS A 112 -19.55 -26.50 -0.42
CA CYS A 112 -19.48 -27.86 -0.92
C CYS A 112 -20.51 -28.69 -0.13
N ASN A 113 -21.73 -28.75 -0.65
CA ASN A 113 -22.73 -29.71 -0.20
C ASN A 113 -22.27 -31.09 -0.69
N SER A 114 -21.56 -31.84 0.16
CA SER A 114 -21.36 -33.26 -0.06
C SER A 114 -22.53 -33.99 0.58
N SER A 115 -23.52 -34.31 -0.25
CA SER A 115 -24.46 -35.38 0.02
C SER A 115 -23.67 -36.67 0.19
N GLY A 116 -23.82 -37.33 1.34
CA GLY A 116 -23.36 -38.69 1.58
C GLY A 116 -24.44 -39.42 2.37
N ASP A 117 -24.95 -40.50 1.75
CA ASP A 117 -25.99 -41.42 2.20
C ASP A 117 -25.91 -41.89 3.67
#